data_AF-A0A8J6NNB1-F1
#
_entry.id   AF-A0A8J6NNB1-F1
#
_cell.length_a   1.000
_cell.length_b   1.000
_cell.length_c   1.000
_cell.angle_alpha   90.00
_cell.angle_beta   90.00
_cell.angle_gamma   90.00
#
_symmetry.space_group_name_H-M   'P 1'
#
loop_
_entity.id
_entity.type
_entity.pdbx_description
1 polymer ?
#
loop_
_entity_poly.entity_id
_entity_poly.type
_entity_poly.pdbx_seq_one_letter_code
_entity_poly.pdbx_strand_id
1 'polypeptide(L)'
;VAISLIFYGASPLLAGGLINKNNLSAEYVRTMNRAAATDAADIVAYNPAGVMKFEDGFVANFSFQQILKPYENTFSGKTYEQDEPSTIPALYTVYKKDQWAGFFGVNVPAGGGKSRFEQGNARLLKLYSALITGFTDPKVLSESFAIGYTFGGAYQINKMFAVSLAARHIKSEKDFQAYGTISGGTLTGSVVDINYSQDAEGWGAILGLDIFPNKELTIGLKYETRTELEYEYTVHQDTVLPVMGRVLAAFNISQGTKAREDLPALFSIGVSYNITPEIRIEPTLTYYFNKDASLGQTTNPTLADKVNNSYDAGIAIEYAINENLKASLGYLYTYIGIGPTDMTPEAPELDAQAIGAGIAWKVTGQMDLNFGIGQVFYDSDVDPQFINNPLINSNVEYAKEVTFLTFGIQYKFF
;
A
#
# COMPACT_ATOMS: atom_id res chain seq x y z
N VAL A 1 8.23 14.03 26.76
CA VAL A 1 9.03 13.33 25.72
C VAL A 1 8.41 11.99 25.29
N ALA A 2 7.45 11.41 26.03
CA ALA A 2 6.82 10.11 25.72
C ALA A 2 5.46 10.20 24.97
N ILE A 3 5.29 11.13 24.02
CA ILE A 3 3.96 11.49 23.47
C ILE A 3 3.74 10.98 22.03
N SER A 4 4.70 10.26 21.44
CA SER A 4 4.81 10.24 19.98
C SER A 4 4.39 9.00 19.20
N LEU A 5 4.00 7.88 19.82
CA LEU A 5 4.36 6.60 19.20
C LEU A 5 3.30 5.51 19.11
N ILE A 6 2.02 5.78 19.33
CA ILE A 6 1.07 4.67 19.44
C ILE A 6 0.37 4.31 18.11
N PHE A 7 0.21 5.21 17.13
CA PHE A 7 -0.81 4.94 16.11
C PHE A 7 -0.46 5.39 14.69
N TYR A 8 0.11 4.46 13.91
CA TYR A 8 0.07 4.46 12.45
C TYR A 8 -0.60 3.19 11.93
N GLY A 9 -1.39 3.35 10.86
CA GLY A 9 -2.13 2.29 10.17
C GLY A 9 -1.22 1.23 9.57
N ALA A 10 -1.81 0.12 9.12
CA ALA A 10 -1.07 -1.01 8.55
C ALA A 10 -0.08 -0.58 7.45
N SER A 11 1.13 -1.14 7.49
CA SER A 11 2.22 -1.02 6.51
C SER A 11 1.72 -1.14 5.06
N PRO A 12 2.35 -0.47 4.08
CA PRO A 12 2.27 -0.94 2.71
C PRO A 12 2.77 -2.39 2.66
N LEU A 13 1.92 -3.29 2.16
CA LEU A 13 2.23 -4.72 2.08
C LEU A 13 3.31 -5.01 1.02
N LEU A 14 3.63 -4.03 0.17
CA LEU A 14 4.61 -4.09 -0.90
C LEU A 14 5.73 -3.06 -0.78
N ALA A 15 6.81 -3.28 -1.52
CA ALA A 15 7.72 -2.23 -2.00
C ALA A 15 6.90 -1.16 -2.77
N GLY A 16 6.85 0.05 -2.23
CA GLY A 16 6.04 1.16 -2.70
C GLY A 16 6.29 2.41 -1.86
N GLY A 17 5.60 3.51 -2.12
CA GLY A 17 5.73 4.72 -1.31
C GLY A 17 5.36 4.48 0.17
N LEU A 18 5.70 5.42 1.04
CA LEU A 18 5.49 5.30 2.49
C LEU A 18 4.07 4.86 2.88
N ILE A 19 3.06 5.37 2.15
CA ILE A 19 1.64 5.03 2.33
C ILE A 19 1.03 4.47 1.03
N ASN A 20 1.45 4.99 -0.13
CA ASN A 20 0.89 4.60 -1.42
C ASN A 20 1.20 3.14 -1.78
N LYS A 21 0.19 2.42 -2.25
CA LYS A 21 0.29 1.05 -2.74
C LYS A 21 0.16 1.01 -4.26
N ASN A 22 1.10 0.35 -4.94
CA ASN A 22 1.11 0.25 -6.40
C ASN A 22 0.65 -1.10 -6.97
N ASN A 23 0.60 -2.19 -6.20
CA ASN A 23 -0.03 -3.43 -6.66
C ASN A 23 -1.55 -3.37 -6.55
N LEU A 24 -2.15 -2.80 -7.58
CA LEU A 24 -3.58 -2.62 -7.70
C LEU A 24 -4.20 -3.66 -8.66
N SER A 25 -3.39 -4.52 -9.29
CA SER A 25 -3.85 -5.55 -10.23
C SER A 25 -2.95 -6.80 -10.25
N ALA A 26 -3.47 -7.90 -10.80
CA ALA A 26 -2.68 -9.11 -11.04
C ALA A 26 -1.61 -8.89 -12.11
N GLU A 27 -1.93 -8.07 -13.11
CA GLU A 27 -1.02 -7.66 -14.18
C GLU A 27 0.19 -6.92 -13.62
N TYR A 28 -0.02 -6.01 -12.64
CA TYR A 28 1.09 -5.34 -11.97
C TYR A 28 1.95 -6.32 -11.19
N VAL A 29 1.39 -7.26 -10.41
CA VAL A 29 2.21 -8.20 -9.63
C VAL A 29 3.08 -9.07 -10.53
N ARG A 30 2.59 -9.42 -11.72
CA ARG A 30 3.34 -10.19 -12.72
C ARG A 30 4.56 -9.44 -13.29
N THR A 31 4.49 -8.12 -13.43
CA THR A 31 5.51 -7.30 -14.12
C THR A 31 6.24 -6.30 -13.21
N MET A 32 5.72 -6.04 -12.03
CA MET A 32 6.07 -4.93 -11.12
C MET A 32 6.02 -3.53 -11.78
N ASN A 33 5.33 -3.40 -12.92
CA ASN A 33 5.28 -2.16 -13.70
C ASN A 33 4.03 -2.10 -14.58
N ARG A 34 3.36 -0.94 -14.61
CA ARG A 34 2.25 -0.63 -15.53
C ARG A 34 2.27 0.81 -16.07
N ALA A 35 3.36 1.56 -15.91
CA ALA A 35 3.39 3.00 -16.20
C ALA A 35 3.22 3.35 -17.69
N ALA A 36 3.68 2.48 -18.60
CA ALA A 36 3.53 2.60 -20.05
C ALA A 36 2.70 1.46 -20.67
N ALA A 37 1.91 0.77 -19.83
CA ALA A 37 1.14 -0.38 -20.25
C ALA A 37 -0.09 0.02 -21.08
N THR A 38 -0.46 -0.82 -22.04
CA THR A 38 -1.58 -0.57 -22.96
C THR A 38 -2.39 -1.83 -23.27
N ASP A 39 -2.30 -2.86 -22.43
CA ASP A 39 -2.74 -4.23 -22.73
C ASP A 39 -3.89 -4.75 -21.86
N ALA A 40 -4.21 -4.10 -20.73
CA ALA A 40 -5.36 -4.47 -19.93
C ALA A 40 -5.99 -3.27 -19.20
N ALA A 41 -7.28 -3.39 -18.84
CA ALA A 41 -8.08 -2.30 -18.28
C ALA A 41 -7.63 -1.85 -16.88
N ASP A 42 -6.78 -2.60 -16.18
CA ASP A 42 -6.18 -2.18 -14.91
C ASP A 42 -5.32 -0.92 -15.02
N ILE A 43 -4.88 -0.54 -16.23
CA ILE A 43 -4.16 0.72 -16.47
C ILE A 43 -4.98 1.97 -16.09
N VAL A 44 -6.28 1.83 -15.83
CA VAL A 44 -7.12 2.84 -15.17
C VAL A 44 -6.58 3.26 -13.79
N ALA A 45 -5.88 2.38 -13.07
CA ALA A 45 -5.19 2.68 -11.81
C ALA A 45 -3.76 3.21 -12.01
N TYR A 46 -3.20 2.95 -13.20
CA TYR A 46 -1.86 3.33 -13.59
C TYR A 46 -1.97 4.51 -14.52
N ASN A 47 -1.62 4.41 -15.81
CA ASN A 47 -1.79 5.49 -16.76
C ASN A 47 -3.05 5.27 -17.64
N PRO A 48 -4.18 5.96 -17.39
CA PRO A 48 -5.41 5.70 -18.14
C PRO A 48 -5.36 6.19 -19.59
N ALA A 49 -4.36 6.98 -20.01
CA ALA A 49 -4.22 7.39 -21.41
C ALA A 49 -3.97 6.18 -22.33
N GLY A 50 -3.41 5.09 -21.79
CA GLY A 50 -3.03 3.90 -22.54
C GLY A 50 -4.24 3.12 -23.07
N VAL A 51 -5.42 3.34 -22.50
CA VAL A 51 -6.68 2.73 -22.96
C VAL A 51 -7.02 3.13 -24.40
N MET A 52 -6.44 4.21 -24.92
CA MET A 52 -6.64 4.62 -26.31
C MET A 52 -6.03 3.64 -27.33
N LYS A 53 -5.18 2.70 -26.89
CA LYS A 53 -4.73 1.57 -27.71
C LYS A 53 -5.71 0.41 -27.77
N PHE A 54 -6.78 0.43 -26.98
CA PHE A 54 -7.81 -0.60 -27.08
C PHE A 54 -8.61 -0.46 -28.37
N GLU A 55 -9.12 -1.58 -28.83
CA GLU A 55 -10.17 -1.59 -29.84
C GLU A 55 -11.44 -0.92 -29.28
N ASP A 56 -12.27 -0.41 -30.18
CA ASP A 56 -13.60 0.06 -29.80
C ASP A 56 -14.37 -1.07 -29.12
N GLY A 57 -15.10 -0.72 -28.06
CA GLY A 57 -15.77 -1.71 -27.26
C GLY A 57 -15.89 -1.40 -25.79
N PHE A 58 -16.39 -2.39 -25.07
CA PHE A 58 -16.44 -2.40 -23.61
C PHE A 58 -15.58 -3.55 -23.06
N VAL A 59 -14.68 -3.20 -22.14
CA VAL A 59 -13.77 -4.14 -21.47
C VAL A 59 -13.96 -4.02 -19.96
N ALA A 60 -14.03 -5.16 -19.28
CA ALA A 60 -13.94 -5.24 -17.83
C ALA A 60 -12.76 -6.11 -17.42
N ASN A 61 -12.05 -5.71 -16.37
CA ASN A 61 -10.97 -6.47 -15.74
C ASN A 61 -11.29 -6.60 -14.24
N PHE A 62 -11.30 -7.83 -13.75
CA PHE A 62 -11.35 -8.12 -12.32
C PHE A 62 -10.02 -8.71 -11.92
N SER A 63 -9.45 -8.15 -10.85
CA SER A 63 -8.18 -8.58 -10.28
C SER A 63 -8.39 -9.00 -8.83
N PHE A 64 -7.70 -10.05 -8.42
CA PHE A 64 -7.75 -10.61 -7.09
C PHE A 64 -6.33 -10.89 -6.61
N GLN A 65 -6.03 -10.49 -5.37
CA GLN A 65 -4.75 -10.75 -4.74
C GLN A 65 -4.94 -11.39 -3.38
N GLN A 66 -4.20 -12.46 -3.13
CA GLN A 66 -3.99 -13.05 -1.81
C GLN A 66 -2.58 -12.73 -1.36
N ILE A 67 -2.48 -12.08 -0.20
CA ILE A 67 -1.22 -11.64 0.39
C ILE A 67 -0.94 -12.50 1.60
N LEU A 68 0.15 -13.25 1.55
CA LEU A 68 0.65 -14.06 2.66
C LEU A 68 1.72 -13.26 3.40
N LYS A 69 1.57 -13.16 4.72
CA LYS A 69 2.29 -12.21 5.56
C LYS A 69 2.77 -12.88 6.86
N PRO A 70 3.70 -13.85 6.81
CA PRO A 70 4.34 -14.34 8.02
C PRO A 70 5.19 -13.21 8.59
N TYR A 71 4.70 -12.53 9.63
CA TYR A 71 5.47 -11.48 10.31
C TYR A 71 5.99 -12.02 11.62
N GLU A 72 7.29 -11.88 11.82
CA GLU A 72 7.97 -12.22 13.05
C GLU A 72 8.68 -10.97 13.58
N ASN A 73 8.48 -10.67 14.86
CA ASN A 73 9.19 -9.61 15.56
C ASN A 73 9.88 -10.21 16.78
N THR A 74 11.20 -10.10 16.88
CA THR A 74 11.94 -10.55 18.07
C THR A 74 12.28 -9.35 18.95
N PHE A 75 11.79 -9.36 20.19
CA PHE A 75 12.07 -8.32 21.19
C PHE A 75 12.54 -8.94 22.51
N SER A 76 13.68 -8.48 23.04
CA SER A 76 14.28 -8.97 24.30
C SER A 76 14.31 -10.51 24.40
N GLY A 77 14.58 -11.20 23.29
CA GLY A 77 14.66 -12.66 23.23
C GLY A 77 13.31 -13.39 23.13
N LYS A 78 12.18 -12.67 23.00
CA LYS A 78 10.87 -13.26 22.73
C LYS A 78 10.39 -12.89 21.33
N THR A 79 10.01 -13.89 20.55
CA THR A 79 9.47 -13.75 19.20
C THR A 79 7.93 -13.66 19.24
N TYR A 80 7.38 -12.73 18.47
CA TYR A 80 5.94 -12.53 18.27
C TYR A 80 5.64 -12.76 16.80
N GLU A 81 4.67 -13.64 16.52
CA GLU A 81 4.35 -14.10 15.16
C GLU A 81 2.89 -13.82 14.82
N GLN A 82 2.61 -13.56 13.54
CA GLN A 82 1.27 -13.58 12.96
C GLN A 82 1.33 -13.97 11.47
N ASP A 83 0.29 -14.63 10.97
CA ASP A 83 0.22 -15.14 9.60
C ASP A 83 -1.13 -14.81 8.90
N GLU A 84 -1.95 -13.91 9.48
CA GLU A 84 -3.27 -13.57 8.96
C GLU A 84 -3.14 -13.03 7.52
N PRO A 85 -3.67 -13.75 6.52
CA PRO A 85 -3.49 -13.36 5.13
C PRO A 85 -4.44 -12.20 4.81
N SER A 86 -4.19 -11.50 3.70
CA SER A 86 -5.06 -10.39 3.27
C SER A 86 -5.51 -10.56 1.83
N THR A 87 -6.76 -10.24 1.58
CA THR A 87 -7.40 -10.44 0.29
C THR A 87 -7.80 -9.08 -0.28
N ILE A 88 -7.35 -8.79 -1.50
CA ILE A 88 -7.57 -7.50 -2.15
C ILE A 88 -8.20 -7.71 -3.52
N PRO A 89 -9.50 -7.41 -3.68
CA PRO A 89 -10.13 -7.34 -4.99
C PRO A 89 -9.90 -5.98 -5.65
N ALA A 90 -9.94 -5.96 -6.98
CA ALA A 90 -10.00 -4.76 -7.79
C ALA A 90 -10.86 -5.00 -9.04
N LEU A 91 -11.52 -3.94 -9.51
CA LEU A 91 -12.37 -3.96 -10.69
C LEU A 91 -12.06 -2.74 -11.55
N TYR A 92 -11.90 -2.94 -12.85
CA TYR A 92 -11.65 -1.90 -13.82
C TYR A 92 -12.55 -2.08 -15.02
N THR A 93 -13.07 -0.99 -15.55
CA THR A 93 -13.93 -0.98 -16.73
C THR A 93 -13.55 0.16 -17.65
N VAL A 94 -13.58 -0.10 -18.94
CA VAL A 94 -13.27 0.85 -20.00
C VAL A 94 -14.30 0.71 -21.10
N TYR A 95 -14.90 1.83 -21.49
CA TYR A 95 -15.65 1.94 -22.74
C TYR A 95 -14.89 2.87 -23.68
N LYS A 96 -14.44 2.33 -24.82
CA LYS A 96 -13.69 3.07 -25.82
C LYS A 96 -14.48 3.15 -27.13
N LYS A 97 -14.53 4.34 -27.72
CA LYS A 97 -15.14 4.58 -29.03
C LYS A 97 -14.40 5.69 -29.79
N ASP A 98 -13.91 5.36 -30.97
CA ASP A 98 -13.14 6.28 -31.83
C ASP A 98 -11.95 6.93 -31.07
N GLN A 99 -12.04 8.24 -30.82
CA GLN A 99 -11.01 9.05 -30.16
C GLN A 99 -11.31 9.31 -28.67
N TRP A 100 -12.36 8.71 -28.12
CA TRP A 100 -12.78 8.89 -26.73
C TRP A 100 -12.81 7.57 -25.98
N ALA A 101 -12.50 7.61 -24.68
CA ALA A 101 -12.80 6.54 -23.76
C ALA A 101 -13.33 7.09 -22.43
N GLY A 102 -14.26 6.37 -21.82
CA GLY A 102 -14.67 6.56 -20.42
C GLY A 102 -14.27 5.35 -19.61
N PHE A 103 -13.88 5.55 -18.36
CA PHE A 103 -13.42 4.45 -17.51
C PHE A 103 -13.82 4.62 -16.04
N PHE A 104 -13.88 3.49 -15.35
CA PHE A 104 -14.13 3.40 -13.92
C PHE A 104 -13.26 2.31 -13.29
N GLY A 105 -12.73 2.55 -12.10
CA GLY A 105 -11.89 1.62 -11.35
C GLY A 105 -12.19 1.62 -9.86
N VAL A 106 -12.13 0.45 -9.24
CA VAL A 106 -12.19 0.23 -7.79
C VAL A 106 -10.96 -0.57 -7.37
N ASN A 107 -10.20 -0.06 -6.40
CA ASN A 107 -9.01 -0.73 -5.89
C ASN A 107 -8.69 -0.31 -4.45
N VAL A 108 -7.56 -0.79 -3.91
CA VAL A 108 -7.09 -0.48 -2.56
C VAL A 108 -5.73 0.23 -2.65
N PRO A 109 -5.70 1.57 -2.79
CA PRO A 109 -4.46 2.34 -2.99
C PRO A 109 -3.64 2.55 -1.72
N ALA A 110 -4.14 2.15 -0.54
CA ALA A 110 -3.40 2.14 0.72
C ALA A 110 -4.02 1.16 1.74
N GLY A 111 -3.23 0.73 2.71
CA GLY A 111 -3.62 -0.32 3.66
C GLY A 111 -3.89 -1.65 2.94
N GLY A 112 -5.04 -2.26 3.22
CA GLY A 112 -5.47 -3.52 2.61
C GLY A 112 -5.14 -4.75 3.44
N GLY A 113 -5.01 -4.59 4.76
CA GLY A 113 -4.52 -5.67 5.61
C GLY A 113 -5.10 -5.69 7.02
N LYS A 114 -5.20 -6.91 7.54
CA LYS A 114 -5.46 -7.21 8.94
C LYS A 114 -4.20 -7.75 9.58
N SER A 115 -3.99 -7.46 10.85
CA SER A 115 -2.91 -8.03 11.65
C SER A 115 -3.46 -8.42 13.01
N ARG A 116 -3.14 -9.64 13.44
CA ARG A 116 -3.62 -10.23 14.69
C ARG A 116 -2.45 -10.82 15.44
N PHE A 117 -2.06 -10.17 16.53
CA PHE A 117 -1.03 -10.67 17.43
C PHE A 117 -1.67 -11.21 18.71
N GLU A 118 -1.84 -12.53 18.79
CA GLU A 118 -2.45 -13.22 19.94
C GLU A 118 -1.57 -13.24 21.19
N GLN A 119 -0.29 -12.88 21.06
CA GLN A 119 0.65 -12.70 22.16
C GLN A 119 1.03 -11.23 22.36
N GLY A 120 0.26 -10.30 21.78
CA GLY A 120 0.61 -8.90 21.69
C GLY A 120 1.80 -8.66 20.76
N ASN A 121 2.22 -7.41 20.69
CA ASN A 121 3.27 -6.96 19.78
C ASN A 121 4.10 -5.85 20.44
N ALA A 122 5.07 -5.31 19.69
CA ALA A 122 5.95 -4.26 20.16
C ALA A 122 5.22 -2.95 20.55
N ARG A 123 4.00 -2.64 20.03
CA ARG A 123 3.17 -1.52 20.49
C ARG A 123 2.71 -1.71 21.93
N LEU A 124 2.24 -2.91 22.27
CA LEU A 124 1.78 -3.18 23.63
C LEU A 124 2.95 -3.11 24.63
N LEU A 125 4.15 -3.47 24.19
CA LEU A 125 5.39 -3.32 24.95
C LEU A 125 5.85 -1.85 25.14
N LYS A 126 5.53 -0.94 24.22
CA LYS A 126 5.72 0.50 24.47
C LYS A 126 4.67 1.06 25.45
N LEU A 127 3.46 0.50 25.48
CA LEU A 127 2.52 0.73 26.59
C LEU A 127 3.07 0.16 27.91
N TYR A 128 3.73 -1.01 27.89
CA TYR A 128 4.42 -1.59 29.06
C TYR A 128 5.44 -0.61 29.64
N SER A 129 6.25 0.01 28.79
CA SER A 129 7.28 0.97 29.24
C SER A 129 6.70 2.30 29.71
N ALA A 130 5.62 2.80 29.10
CA ALA A 130 4.89 3.97 29.57
C ALA A 130 4.22 3.74 30.94
N LEU A 131 3.74 2.52 31.19
CA LEU A 131 3.13 2.11 32.46
C LEU A 131 4.17 1.63 33.50
N ILE A 132 5.40 1.31 33.08
CA ILE A 132 6.44 0.66 33.90
C ILE A 132 5.95 -0.70 34.45
N THR A 133 5.20 -1.47 33.65
CA THR A 133 4.59 -2.75 34.06
C THR A 133 4.64 -3.79 32.94
N GLY A 134 4.49 -5.08 33.26
CA GLY A 134 4.25 -6.13 32.26
C GLY A 134 2.76 -6.37 32.07
N PHE A 135 2.38 -7.17 31.06
CA PHE A 135 1.02 -7.69 30.91
C PHE A 135 1.00 -9.22 30.76
N THR A 136 -0.10 -9.82 31.16
CA THR A 136 -0.50 -11.21 30.90
C THR A 136 -1.63 -11.26 29.88
N ASP A 137 -1.62 -12.30 29.05
CA ASP A 137 -2.55 -12.54 27.93
C ASP A 137 -2.80 -11.34 26.99
N PRO A 138 -1.73 -10.68 26.52
CA PRO A 138 -1.85 -9.56 25.60
C PRO A 138 -2.39 -9.96 24.23
N LYS A 139 -3.31 -9.16 23.68
CA LYS A 139 -3.83 -9.30 22.31
C LYS A 139 -3.90 -7.95 21.62
N VAL A 140 -3.49 -7.91 20.35
CA VAL A 140 -3.63 -6.72 19.51
C VAL A 140 -4.20 -7.11 18.16
N LEU A 141 -5.26 -6.41 17.74
CA LEU A 141 -5.88 -6.54 16.43
C LEU A 141 -5.86 -5.16 15.76
N SER A 142 -5.41 -5.13 14.51
CA SER A 142 -5.41 -3.93 13.67
C SER A 142 -5.93 -4.26 12.30
N GLU A 143 -6.74 -3.36 11.76
CA GLU A 143 -7.25 -3.41 10.39
C GLU A 143 -7.13 -2.04 9.76
N SER A 144 -6.80 -1.99 8.46
CA SER A 144 -6.71 -0.74 7.71
C SER A 144 -7.03 -1.01 6.24
N PHE A 145 -8.01 -0.29 5.70
CA PHE A 145 -8.42 -0.36 4.31
C PHE A 145 -8.73 1.02 3.76
N ALA A 146 -8.03 1.44 2.71
CA ALA A 146 -8.43 2.56 1.89
C ALA A 146 -8.97 2.04 0.56
N ILE A 147 -10.24 2.28 0.24
CA ILE A 147 -10.86 1.92 -1.03
C ILE A 147 -10.87 3.16 -1.93
N GLY A 148 -10.25 3.03 -3.11
CA GLY A 148 -10.20 4.04 -4.15
C GLY A 148 -11.23 3.80 -5.25
N TYR A 149 -11.98 4.83 -5.61
CA TYR A 149 -12.90 4.89 -6.75
C TYR A 149 -12.37 5.90 -7.76
N THR A 150 -11.92 5.43 -8.92
CA THR A 150 -11.42 6.28 -10.00
C THR A 150 -12.44 6.32 -11.12
N PHE A 151 -12.78 7.51 -11.61
CA PHE A 151 -13.59 7.68 -12.82
C PHE A 151 -13.06 8.84 -13.65
N GLY A 152 -13.06 8.66 -14.96
CA GLY A 152 -12.47 9.64 -15.85
C GLY A 152 -12.66 9.33 -17.32
N GLY A 153 -11.98 10.10 -18.14
CA GLY A 153 -11.97 9.93 -19.58
C GLY A 153 -10.57 10.08 -20.17
N ALA A 154 -10.38 9.43 -21.32
CA ALA A 154 -9.19 9.56 -22.14
C ALA A 154 -9.56 10.05 -23.54
N TYR A 155 -8.62 10.75 -24.18
CA TYR A 155 -8.78 11.32 -25.50
C TYR A 155 -7.52 11.09 -26.34
N GLN A 156 -7.69 10.57 -27.56
CA GLN A 156 -6.61 10.45 -28.54
C GLN A 156 -6.48 11.77 -29.29
N ILE A 157 -5.43 12.55 -29.00
CA ILE A 157 -5.18 13.84 -29.65
C ILE A 157 -4.83 13.63 -31.14
N ASN A 158 -3.94 12.68 -31.39
CA ASN A 158 -3.51 12.25 -32.72
C ASN A 158 -2.82 10.88 -32.60
N LYS A 159 -2.26 10.33 -33.68
CA LYS A 159 -1.63 9.00 -33.66
C LYS A 159 -0.47 8.83 -32.65
N MET A 160 0.16 9.94 -32.25
CA MET A 160 1.32 9.95 -31.35
C MET A 160 0.93 10.25 -29.90
N PHE A 161 -0.10 11.06 -29.63
CA PHE A 161 -0.39 11.51 -28.27
C PHE A 161 -1.80 11.13 -27.82
N ALA A 162 -1.91 10.56 -26.62
CA ALA A 162 -3.16 10.36 -25.88
C ALA A 162 -3.04 10.98 -24.49
N VAL A 163 -4.16 11.51 -23.98
CA VAL A 163 -4.23 12.11 -22.64
C VAL A 163 -5.41 11.56 -21.87
N SER A 164 -5.33 11.61 -20.54
CA SER A 164 -6.46 11.28 -19.66
C SER A 164 -6.55 12.21 -18.46
N LEU A 165 -7.78 12.37 -17.97
CA LEU A 165 -8.10 13.08 -16.74
C LEU A 165 -9.12 12.25 -15.96
N ALA A 166 -8.86 12.04 -14.68
CA ALA A 166 -9.75 11.33 -13.77
C ALA A 166 -9.86 12.01 -12.42
N ALA A 167 -10.99 11.82 -11.76
CA ALA A 167 -11.16 12.05 -10.33
C ALA A 167 -11.03 10.72 -9.60
N ARG A 168 -10.41 10.76 -8.41
CA ARG A 168 -10.29 9.62 -7.50
C ARG A 168 -10.87 9.99 -6.15
N HIS A 169 -11.89 9.26 -5.71
CA HIS A 169 -12.40 9.31 -4.35
C HIS A 169 -11.77 8.21 -3.52
N ILE A 170 -11.34 8.50 -2.30
CA ILE A 170 -10.79 7.51 -1.37
C ILE A 170 -11.63 7.52 -0.11
N LYS A 171 -12.04 6.34 0.34
CA LYS A 171 -12.63 6.09 1.66
C LYS A 171 -11.69 5.21 2.45
N SER A 172 -11.27 5.66 3.62
CA SER A 172 -10.29 4.96 4.46
C SER A 172 -10.87 4.69 5.83
N GLU A 173 -10.76 3.44 6.27
CA GLU A 173 -11.17 2.99 7.59
C GLU A 173 -10.01 2.25 8.25
N LYS A 174 -9.77 2.56 9.52
CA LYS A 174 -8.75 1.93 10.35
C LYS A 174 -9.37 1.54 11.69
N ASP A 175 -9.21 0.27 12.07
CA ASP A 175 -9.66 -0.24 13.36
C ASP A 175 -8.46 -0.69 14.19
N PHE A 176 -8.53 -0.42 15.48
CA PHE A 176 -7.54 -0.86 16.44
C PHE A 176 -8.19 -1.36 17.71
N GLN A 177 -7.76 -2.54 18.15
CA GLN A 177 -8.16 -3.13 19.42
C GLN A 177 -6.92 -3.66 20.14
N ALA A 178 -6.83 -3.39 21.44
CA ALA A 178 -5.82 -3.99 22.29
C ALA A 178 -6.42 -4.40 23.63
N TYR A 179 -6.03 -5.59 24.08
CA TYR A 179 -6.45 -6.19 25.34
C TYR A 179 -5.24 -6.73 26.10
N GLY A 180 -5.27 -6.66 27.43
CA GLY A 180 -4.36 -7.42 28.29
C GLY A 180 -4.56 -7.10 29.77
N THR A 181 -4.01 -7.93 30.64
CA THR A 181 -4.06 -7.69 32.09
C THR A 181 -2.70 -7.25 32.62
N ILE A 182 -2.65 -6.15 33.38
CA ILE A 182 -1.40 -5.64 33.97
C ILE A 182 -0.85 -6.66 34.98
N SER A 183 0.41 -7.04 34.85
CA SER A 183 1.06 -8.09 35.66
C SER A 183 2.17 -7.59 36.60
N GLY A 184 2.35 -6.26 36.72
CA GLY A 184 3.34 -5.67 37.63
C GLY A 184 2.93 -4.31 38.18
N GLY A 185 3.56 -3.90 39.28
CA GLY A 185 3.34 -2.59 39.91
C GLY A 185 1.99 -2.42 40.62
N THR A 186 1.64 -1.19 40.96
CA THR A 186 0.44 -0.84 41.76
C THR A 186 -0.88 -1.16 41.07
N LEU A 187 -0.87 -1.32 39.74
CA LEU A 187 -2.05 -1.62 38.93
C LEU A 187 -2.20 -3.11 38.59
N THR A 188 -1.39 -3.98 39.19
CA THR A 188 -1.42 -5.43 38.95
C THR A 188 -2.85 -5.99 39.07
N GLY A 189 -3.26 -6.79 38.08
CA GLY A 189 -4.60 -7.38 37.97
C GLY A 189 -5.62 -6.50 37.24
N SER A 190 -5.30 -5.24 36.92
CA SER A 190 -6.19 -4.38 36.14
C SER A 190 -6.19 -4.80 34.68
N VAL A 191 -7.37 -4.94 34.10
CA VAL A 191 -7.54 -5.22 32.67
C VAL A 191 -7.48 -3.91 31.90
N VAL A 192 -6.69 -3.87 30.83
CA VAL A 192 -6.74 -2.84 29.78
C VAL A 192 -7.41 -3.44 28.57
N ASP A 193 -8.51 -2.83 28.18
CA ASP A 193 -9.28 -3.07 26.96
C ASP A 193 -9.53 -1.71 26.30
N ILE A 194 -9.01 -1.53 25.09
CA ILE A 194 -9.15 -0.33 24.29
C ILE A 194 -9.56 -0.71 22.86
N ASN A 195 -10.52 0.02 22.32
CA ASN A 195 -11.05 -0.16 20.98
C ASN A 195 -11.44 1.20 20.41
N TYR A 196 -10.89 1.55 19.26
CA TYR A 196 -11.29 2.74 18.52
C TYR A 196 -11.16 2.49 17.02
N SER A 197 -11.91 3.27 16.26
CA SER A 197 -11.83 3.33 14.80
C SER A 197 -11.51 4.74 14.34
N GLN A 198 -11.00 4.84 13.12
CA GLN A 198 -10.74 6.09 12.42
C GLN A 198 -11.29 5.99 11.00
N ASP A 199 -12.05 6.99 10.57
CA ASP A 199 -12.55 7.09 9.21
C ASP A 199 -12.18 8.42 8.56
N ALA A 200 -11.86 8.38 7.27
CA ALA A 200 -11.59 9.55 6.46
C ALA A 200 -12.04 9.33 5.01
N GLU A 201 -12.42 10.40 4.35
CA GLU A 201 -12.61 10.40 2.89
C GLU A 201 -11.96 11.62 2.24
N GLY A 202 -11.59 11.48 0.97
CA GLY A 202 -10.84 12.51 0.27
C GLY A 202 -10.89 12.36 -1.25
N TRP A 203 -10.62 13.47 -1.94
CA TRP A 203 -10.59 13.53 -3.41
C TRP A 203 -9.19 13.87 -3.92
N GLY A 204 -8.82 13.25 -5.03
CA GLY A 204 -7.64 13.59 -5.82
C GLY A 204 -7.93 13.55 -7.31
N ALA A 205 -6.99 14.05 -8.11
CA ALA A 205 -7.04 14.00 -9.57
C ALA A 205 -5.89 13.16 -10.12
N ILE A 206 -6.13 12.50 -11.26
CA ILE A 206 -5.13 11.74 -12.00
C ILE A 206 -5.02 12.33 -13.40
N LEU A 207 -3.81 12.64 -13.80
CA LEU A 207 -3.44 13.14 -15.12
C LEU A 207 -2.56 12.09 -15.79
N GLY A 208 -2.94 11.65 -16.99
CA GLY A 208 -2.16 10.70 -17.77
C GLY A 208 -1.81 11.24 -19.15
N LEU A 209 -0.63 10.88 -19.63
CA LEU A 209 -0.14 11.15 -20.98
C LEU A 209 0.56 9.89 -21.49
N ASP A 210 0.19 9.44 -22.69
CA ASP A 210 0.96 8.44 -23.42
C ASP A 210 1.43 9.00 -24.76
N ILE A 211 2.68 8.68 -25.08
CA ILE A 211 3.35 9.03 -26.32
C ILE A 211 3.67 7.73 -27.07
N PHE A 212 3.27 7.65 -28.32
CA PHE A 212 3.45 6.50 -29.21
C PHE A 212 4.29 6.90 -30.43
N PRO A 213 5.62 7.00 -30.32
CA PRO A 213 6.48 7.38 -31.45
C PRO A 213 6.36 6.43 -32.64
N ASN A 214 6.16 5.13 -32.37
CA ASN A 214 5.91 4.08 -33.36
C ASN A 214 5.08 2.95 -32.71
N LYS A 215 4.97 1.78 -33.36
CA LYS A 215 4.17 0.66 -32.84
C LYS A 215 4.93 -0.17 -31.79
N GLU A 216 6.25 -0.04 -31.73
CA GLU A 216 7.14 -0.76 -30.82
C GLU A 216 7.38 -0.03 -29.51
N LEU A 217 7.17 1.29 -29.47
CA LEU A 217 7.53 2.17 -28.35
C LEU A 217 6.32 2.92 -27.80
N THR A 218 6.10 2.79 -26.49
CA THR A 218 5.19 3.62 -25.71
C THR A 218 5.96 4.29 -24.58
N ILE A 219 5.70 5.57 -24.34
CA ILE A 219 6.21 6.32 -23.20
C ILE A 219 5.00 6.84 -22.42
N GLY A 220 4.86 6.40 -21.18
CA GLY A 220 3.76 6.77 -20.31
C GLY A 220 4.21 7.70 -19.19
N LEU A 221 3.41 8.73 -18.93
CA LEU A 221 3.61 9.68 -17.85
C LEU A 221 2.31 9.82 -17.08
N LYS A 222 2.40 9.81 -15.75
CA LYS A 222 1.27 9.99 -14.84
C LYS A 222 1.61 10.94 -13.72
N TYR A 223 0.67 11.78 -13.36
CA TYR A 223 0.69 12.52 -12.11
C TYR A 223 -0.61 12.31 -11.34
N GLU A 224 -0.50 11.99 -10.06
CA GLU A 224 -1.64 11.95 -9.14
C GLU A 224 -1.46 13.03 -8.08
N THR A 225 -2.51 13.79 -7.83
CA THR A 225 -2.48 14.79 -6.77
C THR A 225 -2.51 14.12 -5.39
N ARG A 226 -2.01 14.84 -4.39
CA ARG A 226 -2.21 14.50 -2.98
C ARG A 226 -3.71 14.35 -2.71
N THR A 227 -4.08 13.33 -1.94
CA THR A 227 -5.45 13.16 -1.44
C THR A 227 -5.44 13.48 0.05
N GLU A 228 -6.10 14.57 0.42
CA GLU A 228 -6.19 14.97 1.83
C GLU A 228 -7.17 14.06 2.56
N LEU A 229 -6.76 13.52 3.70
CA LEU A 229 -7.59 12.62 4.52
C LEU A 229 -7.52 13.10 5.97
N GLU A 230 -8.65 13.61 6.48
CA GLU A 230 -8.82 14.00 7.87
C GLU A 230 -9.56 12.88 8.60
N TYR A 231 -8.83 12.08 9.37
CA TYR A 231 -9.36 10.96 10.13
C TYR A 231 -10.06 11.45 11.40
N GLU A 232 -11.33 11.09 11.55
CA GLU A 232 -12.09 11.31 12.77
C GLU A 232 -12.08 10.04 13.63
N TYR A 233 -11.80 10.18 14.92
CA TYR A 233 -11.71 9.05 15.84
C TYR A 233 -13.07 8.75 16.48
N THR A 234 -13.46 7.49 16.45
CA THR A 234 -14.59 6.97 17.21
C THR A 234 -14.10 5.99 18.27
N VAL A 235 -14.39 6.28 19.54
CA VAL A 235 -13.95 5.46 20.68
C VAL A 235 -15.06 4.50 21.07
N HIS A 236 -14.83 3.20 20.87
CA HIS A 236 -15.77 2.14 21.19
C HIS A 236 -15.59 1.63 22.62
N GLN A 237 -14.33 1.53 23.08
CA GLN A 237 -13.98 1.08 24.42
C GLN A 237 -12.73 1.82 24.91
N ASP A 238 -12.77 2.31 26.15
CA ASP A 238 -11.65 3.00 26.79
C ASP A 238 -11.60 2.67 28.28
N THR A 239 -10.62 1.84 28.65
CA THR A 239 -10.40 1.45 30.04
C THR A 239 -10.02 2.66 30.89
N VAL A 240 -10.58 2.72 32.11
CA VAL A 240 -10.19 3.69 33.13
C VAL A 240 -9.26 3.02 34.14
N LEU A 241 -8.01 3.50 34.21
CA LEU A 241 -7.05 3.07 35.21
C LEU A 241 -6.98 4.05 36.39
N PRO A 242 -6.80 3.58 37.63
CA PRO A 242 -6.50 4.43 38.77
C PRO A 242 -5.31 5.36 38.49
N VAL A 243 -5.40 6.63 38.91
CA VAL A 243 -4.38 7.70 38.72
C VAL A 243 -4.24 8.20 37.28
N MET A 244 -4.31 7.34 36.25
CA MET A 244 -4.18 7.75 34.85
C MET A 244 -5.48 8.22 34.20
N GLY A 245 -6.63 7.78 34.72
CA GLY A 245 -7.92 8.01 34.08
C GLY A 245 -8.10 7.13 32.85
N ARG A 246 -8.79 7.67 31.84
CA ARG A 246 -9.05 7.00 30.57
C ARG A 246 -7.76 6.80 29.78
N VAL A 247 -7.45 5.56 29.40
CA VAL A 247 -6.20 5.19 28.73
C VAL A 247 -6.08 5.91 27.39
N LEU A 248 -7.10 5.83 26.52
CA LEU A 248 -7.04 6.47 25.20
C LEU A 248 -7.02 7.99 25.31
N ALA A 249 -7.82 8.57 26.22
CA ALA A 249 -7.84 10.01 26.44
C ALA A 249 -6.47 10.57 26.91
N ALA A 250 -5.70 9.79 27.69
CA ALA A 250 -4.35 10.16 28.09
C ALA A 250 -3.38 10.28 26.89
N PHE A 251 -3.74 9.71 25.73
CA PHE A 251 -3.01 9.80 24.47
C PHE A 251 -3.70 10.72 23.45
N ASN A 252 -4.56 11.64 23.90
CA ASN A 252 -5.35 12.56 23.07
C ASN A 252 -6.31 11.85 22.09
N ILE A 253 -6.63 10.58 22.33
CA ILE A 253 -7.66 9.87 21.58
C ILE A 253 -8.96 9.98 22.35
N SER A 254 -9.88 10.74 21.77
CA SER A 254 -11.23 10.91 22.28
C SER A 254 -12.21 10.94 21.12
N GLN A 255 -13.49 10.73 21.42
CA GLN A 255 -14.55 10.81 20.42
C GLN A 255 -14.48 12.15 19.67
N GLY A 256 -14.41 12.09 18.34
CA GLY A 256 -14.35 13.27 17.47
C GLY A 256 -13.00 13.96 17.42
N THR A 257 -11.93 13.41 18.04
CA THR A 257 -10.55 13.85 17.75
C THR A 257 -10.30 13.71 16.25
N LYS A 258 -9.59 14.67 15.66
CA LYS A 258 -9.23 14.65 14.24
C LYS A 258 -7.72 14.62 14.03
N ALA A 259 -7.26 13.81 13.09
CA ALA A 259 -5.87 13.74 12.67
C ALA A 259 -5.77 13.68 11.14
N ARG A 260 -4.89 14.49 10.55
CA ARG A 260 -4.68 14.49 9.11
C ARG A 260 -3.57 13.53 8.72
N GLU A 261 -3.85 12.62 7.79
CA GLU A 261 -2.88 11.67 7.21
C GLU A 261 -3.19 11.47 5.72
N ASP A 262 -2.59 12.32 4.89
CA ASP A 262 -2.78 12.38 3.45
C ASP A 262 -2.19 11.15 2.74
N LEU A 263 -2.75 10.83 1.58
CA LEU A 263 -2.02 10.06 0.58
C LEU A 263 -1.13 10.99 -0.25
N PRO A 264 0.19 10.80 -0.24
CA PRO A 264 1.12 11.61 -1.01
C PRO A 264 0.76 11.69 -2.50
N ALA A 265 1.06 12.85 -3.09
CA ALA A 265 1.10 12.97 -4.54
C ALA A 265 2.17 12.04 -5.11
N LEU A 266 2.01 11.61 -6.35
CA LEU A 266 3.04 10.83 -7.04
C LEU A 266 3.15 11.19 -8.52
N PHE A 267 4.34 10.97 -9.06
CA PHE A 267 4.65 11.08 -10.47
C PHE A 267 5.24 9.76 -10.96
N SER A 268 4.79 9.24 -12.09
CA SER A 268 5.31 8.00 -12.66
C SER A 268 5.66 8.19 -14.13
N ILE A 269 6.77 7.59 -14.56
CA ILE A 269 7.20 7.52 -15.95
C ILE A 269 7.59 6.07 -16.28
N GLY A 270 7.13 5.60 -17.43
CA GLY A 270 7.50 4.29 -17.96
C GLY A 270 7.82 4.35 -19.44
N VAL A 271 8.60 3.38 -19.89
CA VAL A 271 8.81 3.12 -21.31
C VAL A 271 8.48 1.67 -21.56
N SER A 272 7.71 1.36 -22.61
CA SER A 272 7.45 0.01 -23.08
C SER A 272 8.05 -0.13 -24.47
N TYR A 273 8.99 -1.06 -24.66
CA TYR A 273 9.69 -1.25 -25.93
C TYR A 273 9.73 -2.72 -26.35
N ASN A 274 9.19 -3.01 -27.53
CA ASN A 274 9.29 -4.32 -28.17
C ASN A 274 10.65 -4.43 -28.89
N ILE A 275 11.60 -5.14 -28.28
CA ILE A 275 12.93 -5.39 -28.86
C ILE A 275 12.79 -6.32 -30.07
N THR A 276 11.96 -7.35 -29.92
CA THR A 276 11.51 -8.27 -30.98
C THR A 276 9.99 -8.40 -30.88
N PRO A 277 9.31 -9.03 -31.85
CA PRO A 277 7.88 -9.33 -31.72
C PRO A 277 7.52 -10.15 -30.47
N GLU A 278 8.47 -10.91 -29.94
CA GLU A 278 8.29 -11.81 -28.80
C GLU A 278 8.80 -11.21 -27.48
N ILE A 279 9.76 -10.27 -27.50
CA ILE A 279 10.40 -9.74 -26.29
C ILE A 279 10.05 -8.26 -26.12
N ARG A 280 9.37 -7.95 -25.02
CA ARG A 280 9.07 -6.58 -24.56
C ARG A 280 9.82 -6.29 -23.27
N ILE A 281 10.41 -5.09 -23.18
CA ILE A 281 11.03 -4.58 -21.95
C ILE A 281 10.31 -3.32 -21.48
N GLU A 282 10.18 -3.16 -20.16
CA GLU A 282 9.45 -2.05 -19.58
C GLU A 282 10.15 -1.48 -18.34
N PRO A 283 11.12 -0.54 -18.47
CA PRO A 283 11.62 0.21 -17.33
C PRO A 283 10.59 1.22 -16.81
N THR A 284 10.61 1.48 -15.51
CA THR A 284 9.72 2.44 -14.82
C THR A 284 10.41 3.16 -13.68
N LEU A 285 9.94 4.37 -13.41
CA LEU A 285 10.25 5.14 -12.21
C LEU A 285 8.95 5.74 -11.67
N THR A 286 8.69 5.57 -10.38
CA THR A 286 7.61 6.24 -9.66
C THR A 286 8.22 7.03 -8.51
N TYR A 287 7.89 8.30 -8.39
CA TYR A 287 8.36 9.20 -7.35
C TYR A 287 7.19 9.66 -6.48
N TYR A 288 7.38 9.68 -5.16
CA TYR A 288 6.35 10.04 -4.20
C TYR A 288 6.75 11.28 -3.43
N PHE A 289 5.86 12.28 -3.40
CA PHE A 289 6.09 13.57 -2.77
C PHE A 289 5.73 13.53 -1.28
N ASN A 290 6.37 12.63 -0.52
CA ASN A 290 6.08 12.40 0.90
C ASN A 290 6.32 13.66 1.76
N LYS A 291 7.32 14.48 1.42
CA LYS A 291 7.63 15.72 2.15
C LYS A 291 6.48 16.73 2.15
N ASP A 292 5.70 16.74 1.08
CA ASP A 292 4.59 17.67 0.91
C ASP A 292 3.27 17.11 1.48
N ALA A 293 3.26 15.88 1.98
CA ALA A 293 2.10 15.23 2.56
C ALA A 293 2.05 15.42 4.08
N SER A 294 0.84 15.61 4.64
CA SER A 294 0.65 15.48 6.08
C SER A 294 0.61 14.00 6.43
N LEU A 295 1.62 13.49 7.11
CA LEU A 295 1.73 12.06 7.42
C LEU A 295 1.29 11.76 8.86
N GLY A 296 0.22 12.33 9.41
CA GLY A 296 -0.26 11.97 10.76
C GLY A 296 0.42 12.72 11.92
N GLN A 297 0.30 14.05 11.97
CA GLN A 297 1.05 14.89 12.94
C GLN A 297 0.60 14.84 14.42
N THR A 298 -0.37 14.00 14.81
CA THR A 298 -0.97 14.13 16.16
C THR A 298 -0.09 13.66 17.31
N THR A 299 0.99 12.92 17.05
CA THR A 299 1.85 12.39 18.13
C THR A 299 3.33 12.82 18.00
N ASN A 300 3.90 12.99 16.80
CA ASN A 300 5.30 13.44 16.64
C ASN A 300 5.42 14.71 15.76
N PRO A 301 5.49 15.91 16.35
CA PRO A 301 5.55 17.16 15.59
C PRO A 301 6.83 17.32 14.74
N THR A 302 7.85 16.46 14.94
CA THR A 302 9.11 16.51 14.18
C THR A 302 9.21 15.48 13.06
N LEU A 303 8.22 14.61 12.89
CA LEU A 303 8.28 13.53 11.88
C LEU A 303 8.30 14.08 10.45
N ALA A 304 7.55 15.16 10.19
CA ALA A 304 7.53 15.81 8.88
C ALA A 304 8.91 16.34 8.44
N ASP A 305 9.77 16.74 9.38
CA ASP A 305 11.13 17.24 9.10
C ASP A 305 12.13 16.11 8.81
N LYS A 306 11.74 14.86 9.07
CA LYS A 306 12.61 13.67 8.99
C LYS A 306 12.30 12.74 7.83
N VAL A 307 11.14 12.89 7.18
CA VAL A 307 10.73 12.07 6.03
C VAL A 307 11.31 12.65 4.74
N ASN A 308 11.92 11.80 3.92
CA ASN A 308 12.28 12.13 2.54
C ASN A 308 11.24 11.64 1.53
N ASN A 309 11.31 12.17 0.32
CA ASN A 309 10.54 11.64 -0.80
C ASN A 309 11.07 10.24 -1.15
N SER A 310 10.15 9.31 -1.43
CA SER A 310 10.47 7.95 -1.83
C SER A 310 10.43 7.79 -3.35
N TYR A 311 11.01 6.70 -3.85
CA TYR A 311 10.83 6.31 -5.24
C TYR A 311 10.87 4.80 -5.42
N ASP A 312 10.19 4.32 -6.46
CA ASP A 312 10.33 2.98 -7.00
C ASP A 312 11.02 3.05 -8.35
N ALA A 313 12.06 2.25 -8.56
CA ALA A 313 12.72 2.06 -9.84
C ALA A 313 12.65 0.59 -10.22
N GLY A 314 12.16 0.28 -11.42
CA GLY A 314 11.92 -1.11 -11.82
C GLY A 314 12.09 -1.37 -13.29
N ILE A 315 12.11 -2.65 -13.63
CA ILE A 315 12.15 -3.14 -15.01
C ILE A 315 11.36 -4.44 -15.11
N ALA A 316 10.58 -4.56 -16.19
CA ALA A 316 9.90 -5.79 -16.56
C ALA A 316 10.44 -6.32 -17.88
N ILE A 317 10.42 -7.65 -18.02
CA ILE A 317 10.59 -8.35 -19.29
C ILE A 317 9.35 -9.22 -19.50
N GLU A 318 8.74 -9.14 -20.67
CA GLU A 318 7.67 -10.04 -21.11
C GLU A 318 8.12 -10.80 -22.36
N TYR A 319 7.91 -12.11 -22.35
CA TYR A 319 8.20 -13.02 -23.45
C TYR A 319 6.92 -13.67 -23.95
N ALA A 320 6.57 -13.45 -25.22
CA ALA A 320 5.49 -14.14 -25.89
C ALA A 320 5.95 -15.55 -26.29
N ILE A 321 5.49 -16.55 -25.54
CA ILE A 321 5.79 -17.97 -25.80
C ILE A 321 5.09 -18.41 -27.10
N ASN A 322 3.89 -17.91 -27.33
CA ASN A 322 3.12 -18.02 -28.56
C ASN A 322 2.08 -16.90 -28.64
N GLU A 323 1.21 -16.92 -29.66
CA GLU A 323 0.18 -15.89 -29.88
C GLU A 323 -0.83 -15.73 -28.73
N ASN A 324 -0.97 -16.76 -27.88
CA ASN A 324 -1.95 -16.79 -26.80
C ASN A 324 -1.34 -16.75 -25.39
N LEU A 325 -0.05 -17.04 -25.23
CA LEU A 325 0.58 -17.18 -23.91
C LEU A 325 1.84 -16.34 -23.81
N LYS A 326 1.92 -15.55 -22.75
CA LYS A 326 3.08 -14.76 -22.39
C LYS A 326 3.54 -15.07 -20.98
N ALA A 327 4.85 -15.01 -20.76
CA ALA A 327 5.45 -15.06 -19.44
C ALA A 327 6.14 -13.73 -19.14
N SER A 328 6.18 -13.34 -17.86
CA SER A 328 6.86 -12.13 -17.42
C SER A 328 7.68 -12.35 -16.17
N LEU A 329 8.70 -11.50 -16.07
CA LEU A 329 9.53 -11.31 -14.90
C LEU A 329 9.70 -9.80 -14.68
N GLY A 330 9.44 -9.35 -13.46
CA GLY A 330 9.55 -7.96 -13.02
C GLY A 330 10.47 -7.84 -11.82
N TYR A 331 11.25 -6.77 -11.78
CA TYR A 331 12.03 -6.37 -10.61
C TYR A 331 11.70 -4.93 -10.26
N LEU A 332 11.58 -4.64 -8.96
CA LEU A 332 11.37 -3.31 -8.41
C LEU A 332 12.29 -3.11 -7.22
N TYR A 333 12.95 -1.96 -7.17
CA TYR A 333 13.62 -1.45 -5.99
C TYR A 333 12.87 -0.24 -5.48
N THR A 334 12.63 -0.18 -4.19
CA THR A 334 11.97 0.92 -3.50
C THR A 334 12.93 1.52 -2.48
N TYR A 335 13.09 2.83 -2.56
CA TYR A 335 13.70 3.66 -1.54
C TYR A 335 12.61 4.41 -0.78
N ILE A 336 12.44 4.16 0.52
CA ILE A 336 11.36 4.76 1.34
C ILE A 336 11.74 6.16 1.85
N GLY A 337 13.01 6.37 2.18
CA GLY A 337 13.48 7.68 2.65
C GLY A 337 13.09 8.06 4.08
N ILE A 338 12.80 7.10 4.96
CA ILE A 338 12.67 7.30 6.41
C ILE A 338 13.76 6.50 7.15
N GLY A 339 14.29 7.04 8.26
CA GLY A 339 15.30 6.36 9.07
C GLY A 339 14.69 5.41 10.13
N PRO A 340 15.42 4.37 10.57
CA PRO A 340 14.88 3.29 11.41
C PRO A 340 14.35 3.76 12.78
N THR A 341 14.92 4.84 13.34
CA THR A 341 14.51 5.43 14.62
C THR A 341 13.15 6.13 14.60
N ASP A 342 12.63 6.40 13.40
CA ASP A 342 11.37 7.10 13.18
C ASP A 342 10.28 6.19 12.59
N MET A 343 10.58 4.90 12.39
CA MET A 343 9.65 3.87 11.91
C MET A 343 8.80 3.28 13.03
N THR A 344 7.66 2.69 12.68
CA THR A 344 6.89 1.86 13.63
C THR A 344 7.36 0.39 13.56
N PRO A 345 7.53 -0.30 14.70
CA PRO A 345 8.10 -1.66 14.77
C PRO A 345 7.29 -2.75 14.09
N GLU A 346 5.99 -2.51 13.94
CA GLU A 346 5.07 -3.54 13.46
C GLU A 346 4.96 -3.53 11.94
N ALA A 347 5.51 -2.49 11.35
CA ALA A 347 5.38 -2.12 9.96
C ALA A 347 6.57 -1.24 9.56
N PRO A 348 7.83 -1.67 9.77
CA PRO A 348 8.98 -0.83 9.47
C PRO A 348 8.97 -0.53 7.97
N GLU A 349 8.98 0.74 7.60
CA GLU A 349 8.98 1.15 6.20
C GLU A 349 10.42 1.08 5.68
N LEU A 350 10.87 -0.15 5.39
CA LEU A 350 12.22 -0.44 4.95
C LEU A 350 12.33 -0.29 3.43
N ASP A 351 13.53 0.07 2.98
CA ASP A 351 13.90 -0.14 1.58
C ASP A 351 13.68 -1.60 1.22
N ALA A 352 13.19 -1.82 0.00
CA ALA A 352 12.67 -3.12 -0.38
C ALA A 352 12.97 -3.44 -1.83
N GLN A 353 13.15 -4.72 -2.08
CA GLN A 353 13.27 -5.30 -3.41
C GLN A 353 12.07 -6.22 -3.63
N ALA A 354 11.38 -6.05 -4.75
CA ALA A 354 10.30 -6.93 -5.15
C ALA A 354 10.61 -7.63 -6.46
N ILE A 355 10.31 -8.92 -6.51
CA ILE A 355 10.37 -9.72 -7.73
C ILE A 355 8.97 -10.22 -8.03
N GLY A 356 8.51 -9.98 -9.26
CA GLY A 356 7.24 -10.46 -9.78
C GLY A 356 7.46 -11.42 -10.92
N ALA A 357 6.66 -12.47 -11.01
CA ALA A 357 6.65 -13.37 -12.16
C ALA A 357 5.23 -13.84 -12.44
N GLY A 358 4.95 -14.23 -13.68
CA GLY A 358 3.62 -14.73 -13.99
C GLY A 358 3.36 -14.95 -15.47
N ILE A 359 2.12 -15.30 -15.77
CA ILE A 359 1.65 -15.58 -17.12
C ILE A 359 0.41 -14.76 -17.46
N ALA A 360 0.32 -14.35 -18.72
CA ALA A 360 -0.89 -13.82 -19.34
C ALA A 360 -1.33 -14.80 -20.42
N TRP A 361 -2.56 -15.29 -20.32
CA TRP A 361 -3.13 -16.29 -21.22
C TRP A 361 -4.40 -15.79 -21.87
N LYS A 362 -4.35 -15.55 -23.18
CA LYS A 362 -5.49 -15.32 -24.04
C LYS A 362 -6.22 -16.63 -24.28
N VAL A 363 -7.31 -16.83 -23.55
CA VAL A 363 -8.12 -18.06 -23.61
C VAL A 363 -9.03 -18.04 -24.83
N THR A 364 -9.59 -16.87 -25.15
CA THR A 364 -10.43 -16.65 -26.34
C THR A 364 -10.13 -15.29 -26.94
N GLY A 365 -10.73 -14.95 -28.08
CA GLY A 365 -10.65 -13.59 -28.64
C GLY A 365 -11.21 -12.48 -27.73
N GLN A 366 -11.99 -12.84 -26.72
CA GLN A 366 -12.66 -11.92 -25.80
C GLN A 366 -12.16 -12.02 -24.37
N MET A 367 -11.36 -13.03 -24.01
CA MET A 367 -11.05 -13.34 -22.61
C MET A 367 -9.57 -13.63 -22.41
N ASP A 368 -8.98 -12.86 -21.50
CA ASP A 368 -7.60 -13.03 -21.04
C ASP A 368 -7.60 -13.35 -19.54
N LEU A 369 -6.72 -14.27 -19.15
CA LEU A 369 -6.45 -14.60 -17.75
C LEU A 369 -5.02 -14.19 -17.40
N ASN A 370 -4.84 -13.64 -16.20
CA ASN A 370 -3.54 -13.28 -15.65
C ASN A 370 -3.31 -14.04 -14.36
N PHE A 371 -2.12 -14.61 -14.21
CA PHE A 371 -1.67 -15.24 -12.97
C PHE A 371 -0.31 -14.66 -12.62
N GLY A 372 -0.14 -14.23 -11.38
CA GLY A 372 1.10 -13.63 -10.92
C GLY A 372 1.47 -14.09 -9.52
N ILE A 373 2.76 -14.32 -9.31
CA ILE A 373 3.38 -14.47 -8.00
C ILE A 373 4.36 -13.32 -7.78
N GLY A 374 4.35 -12.74 -6.59
CA GLY A 374 5.30 -11.70 -6.20
C GLY A 374 5.92 -12.02 -4.86
N GLN A 375 7.19 -11.66 -4.69
CA GLN A 375 7.89 -11.75 -3.41
C GLN A 375 8.55 -10.40 -3.13
N VAL A 376 8.44 -9.93 -1.88
CA VAL A 376 9.16 -8.75 -1.40
C VAL A 376 10.18 -9.17 -0.35
N PHE A 377 11.38 -8.64 -0.52
CA PHE A 377 12.51 -8.76 0.38
C PHE A 377 12.77 -7.36 0.93
N TYR A 378 12.55 -7.18 2.22
CA TYR A 378 12.85 -5.91 2.90
C TYR A 378 14.28 -5.98 3.44
N ASP A 379 15.03 -4.89 3.30
CA ASP A 379 16.38 -4.81 3.86
C ASP A 379 16.28 -4.81 5.40
N SER A 380 17.01 -5.71 6.08
CA SER A 380 16.99 -5.74 7.54
C SER A 380 17.69 -4.51 8.11
N ASP A 381 17.01 -3.79 8.98
CA ASP A 381 17.58 -2.67 9.73
C ASP A 381 17.32 -2.87 11.23
N VAL A 382 18.22 -2.34 12.05
CA VAL A 382 18.19 -2.48 13.51
C VAL A 382 17.92 -1.10 14.10
N ASP A 383 16.88 -0.97 14.91
CA ASP A 383 16.69 0.21 15.76
C ASP A 383 17.44 -0.01 17.10
N PRO A 384 18.60 0.65 17.31
CA PRO A 384 19.39 0.49 18.53
C PRO A 384 18.82 1.24 19.74
N GLN A 385 17.74 2.02 19.60
CA GLN A 385 17.18 2.87 20.66
C GLN A 385 15.64 2.81 20.75
N PHE A 386 15.04 1.65 20.43
CA PHE A 386 13.59 1.45 20.46
C PHE A 386 12.93 1.84 21.80
N ILE A 387 13.62 1.64 22.92
CA ILE A 387 13.27 2.17 24.24
C ILE A 387 14.46 3.00 24.74
N ASN A 388 14.26 4.30 24.93
CA ASN A 388 15.27 5.18 25.54
C ASN A 388 15.27 5.01 27.08
N ASN A 389 15.59 3.79 27.53
CA ASN A 389 15.73 3.42 28.94
C ASN A 389 17.08 2.71 29.14
N PRO A 390 18.02 3.28 29.92
CA PRO A 390 19.36 2.73 30.11
C PRO A 390 19.40 1.37 30.83
N LEU A 391 18.25 0.84 31.28
CA LEU A 391 18.12 -0.46 31.95
C LEU A 391 17.55 -1.57 31.06
N ILE A 392 17.16 -1.27 29.81
CA ILE A 392 16.51 -2.24 28.90
C ILE A 392 17.26 -2.25 27.56
N ASN A 393 17.86 -3.39 27.21
CA ASN A 393 18.43 -3.59 25.87
C ASN A 393 17.29 -3.86 24.88
N SER A 394 17.08 -2.95 23.92
CA SER A 394 15.89 -2.89 23.07
C SER A 394 16.19 -3.02 21.58
N ASN A 395 17.24 -3.77 21.20
CA ASN A 395 17.49 -4.04 19.79
C ASN A 395 16.31 -4.82 19.19
N VAL A 396 15.78 -4.33 18.07
CA VAL A 396 14.78 -5.05 17.27
C VAL A 396 15.37 -5.28 15.89
N GLU A 397 15.42 -6.54 15.48
CA GLU A 397 15.77 -6.96 14.13
C GLU A 397 14.47 -7.26 13.40
N TYR A 398 14.23 -6.56 12.29
CA TYR A 398 13.02 -6.73 11.49
C TYR A 398 13.33 -7.55 10.24
N ALA A 399 12.67 -8.69 10.10
CA ALA A 399 12.65 -9.49 8.87
C ALA A 399 11.20 -9.64 8.40
N LYS A 400 10.91 -9.17 7.20
CA LYS A 400 9.57 -9.20 6.60
C LYS A 400 9.68 -9.88 5.24
N GLU A 401 8.94 -10.96 5.06
CA GLU A 401 8.71 -11.56 3.75
C GLU A 401 7.22 -11.42 3.44
N VAL A 402 6.90 -10.93 2.24
CA VAL A 402 5.52 -10.85 1.78
C VAL A 402 5.41 -11.52 0.43
N THR A 403 4.53 -12.52 0.35
CA THR A 403 4.23 -13.23 -0.89
C THR A 403 2.85 -12.82 -1.41
N PHE A 404 2.77 -12.55 -2.70
CA PHE A 404 1.55 -12.22 -3.43
C PHE A 404 1.20 -13.37 -4.34
N LEU A 405 -0.03 -13.84 -4.25
CA LEU A 405 -0.63 -14.75 -5.23
C LEU A 405 -1.79 -14.00 -5.88
N THR A 406 -1.78 -13.89 -7.21
CA THR A 406 -2.73 -13.06 -7.92
C THR A 406 -3.38 -13.77 -9.09
N PHE A 407 -4.63 -13.42 -9.31
CA PHE A 407 -5.45 -13.87 -10.42
C PHE A 407 -6.19 -12.67 -11.01
N GLY A 408 -6.17 -12.55 -12.33
CA GLY A 408 -6.89 -11.54 -13.08
C GLY A 408 -7.70 -12.17 -14.20
N ILE A 409 -8.86 -11.61 -14.48
CA ILE A 409 -9.68 -11.92 -15.64
C ILE A 409 -10.07 -10.63 -16.34
N GLN A 410 -9.79 -10.57 -17.64
CA GLN A 410 -10.25 -9.51 -18.52
C GLN A 410 -11.23 -10.08 -19.54
N TYR A 411 -12.34 -9.38 -19.76
CA TYR A 411 -13.35 -9.74 -20.75
C TYR A 411 -13.74 -8.54 -21.61
N LYS A 412 -13.66 -8.71 -22.94
CA LYS A 412 -14.14 -7.77 -23.96
C LYS A 412 -15.52 -8.21 -24.44
N PHE A 413 -16.53 -7.37 -24.23
CA PHE A 413 -17.93 -7.72 -24.48
C PHE A 413 -18.34 -7.54 -25.95
N PHE A 414 -17.89 -6.47 -26.59
CA PHE A 414 -18.19 -6.13 -27.98
C PHE A 414 -17.12 -5.20 -28.53
#